data_AF-A0A9P1F1F8-F1
#
_entry.id   AF-A0A9P1F1F8-F1
#
_cell.length_a   1.000
_cell.length_b   1.000
_cell.length_c   1.000
_cell.angle_alpha   90.00
_cell.angle_beta   90.00
_cell.angle_gamma   90.00
#
_symmetry.space_group_name_H-M   'P 1'
#
loop_
_entity.id
_entity.type
_entity.pdbx_description
1 polymer ?
#
loop_
_entity_poly.entity_id
_entity_poly.type
_entity_poly.pdbx_seq_one_letter_code
_entity_poly.pdbx_strand_id
1 'polypeptide(L)'
;MRISVIRTGRRLSSLLATPTFATSSTSNKWLSTNEPKREKEKIAEVFELDGRKFETDGLYNVSPAVRRLLDRRILKEDGNPLNLLKRRITDYVHQTYRKAGNRSPLFTICESEPRVVTTFQNFDSLLTPNDHVSR
;
A
#
# COMPACT_ATOMS: atom_id res chain seq x y z
N MET A 1 20.64 16.64 38.77
CA MET A 1 21.21 17.98 39.05
C MET A 1 22.30 18.28 38.05
N ARG A 2 22.09 19.24 37.14
CA ARG A 2 23.06 20.27 36.73
C ARG A 2 22.36 21.19 35.73
N ILE A 3 21.79 22.24 36.31
CA ILE A 3 21.17 23.37 35.64
C ILE A 3 22.30 24.39 35.41
N SER A 4 22.43 24.90 34.20
CA SER A 4 23.25 26.07 33.90
C SER A 4 22.37 27.12 33.21
N VAL A 5 22.15 28.22 33.93
CA VAL A 5 21.43 29.42 33.50
C VAL A 5 22.46 30.57 33.47
N ILE A 6 22.09 31.66 32.78
CA ILE A 6 22.63 33.04 32.85
C ILE A 6 23.77 33.24 31.81
N ARG A 7 23.81 34.26 30.94
CA ARG A 7 23.49 35.69 31.13
C ARG A 7 23.27 36.48 29.82
N THR A 8 22.53 37.57 30.03
CA THR A 8 22.11 38.73 29.24
C THR A 8 23.07 39.41 28.25
N GLY A 9 22.51 39.88 27.13
CA GLY A 9 22.36 41.31 26.81
C GLY A 9 23.53 42.08 26.17
N ARG A 10 23.32 42.57 24.94
CA ARG A 10 23.81 43.88 24.48
C ARG A 10 22.91 44.43 23.37
N ARG A 11 22.35 45.61 23.62
CA ARG A 11 21.64 46.49 22.67
C ARG A 11 22.63 47.54 22.12
N LEU A 12 22.10 48.30 21.15
CA LEU A 12 22.60 49.53 20.50
C LEU A 12 23.29 49.21 19.16
N SER A 13 23.01 49.88 18.03
CA SER A 13 22.26 51.12 17.80
C SER A 13 21.85 51.23 16.32
N SER A 14 20.79 52.00 16.12
CA SER A 14 20.16 52.47 14.90
C SER A 14 21.08 53.06 13.83
N LEU A 15 20.79 52.77 12.56
CA LEU A 15 20.85 53.77 11.49
C LEU A 15 19.58 53.67 10.63
N LEU A 16 18.91 54.81 10.54
CA LEU A 16 17.72 55.09 9.75
C LEU A 16 18.09 55.09 8.26
N ALA A 17 17.34 54.33 7.44
CA ALA A 17 17.26 54.54 6.00
C ALA A 17 15.79 54.62 5.63
N THR A 18 15.39 55.79 5.13
CA THR A 18 14.04 56.18 4.74
C THR A 18 13.52 55.40 3.52
N PRO A 19 12.20 55.20 3.39
CA PRO A 19 11.63 54.35 2.35
C PRO A 19 11.40 55.15 1.05
N THR A 20 12.02 54.72 -0.04
CA THR A 20 11.55 55.10 -1.39
C THR A 20 10.64 54.00 -1.91
N PHE A 21 9.33 54.27 -1.84
CA PHE A 21 8.30 53.50 -2.53
C PHE A 21 8.49 53.66 -4.04
N ALA A 22 8.99 52.62 -4.71
CA ALA A 22 8.89 52.46 -6.15
C ALA A 22 7.81 51.42 -6.43
N THR A 23 6.62 51.87 -6.80
CA THR A 23 5.54 51.02 -7.31
C THR A 23 5.88 50.60 -8.73
N SER A 24 6.61 49.51 -8.89
CA SER A 24 6.67 48.80 -10.17
C SER A 24 5.49 47.82 -10.23
N SER A 25 4.42 48.27 -10.89
CA SER A 25 3.35 47.39 -11.38
C SER A 25 3.94 46.50 -12.47
N THR A 26 4.41 45.32 -12.07
CA THR A 26 4.73 44.26 -13.03
C THR A 26 3.55 43.30 -13.03
N SER A 27 2.64 43.53 -13.99
CA SER A 27 1.62 42.57 -14.37
C SER A 27 2.32 41.28 -14.81
N ASN A 28 2.40 40.30 -13.91
CA ASN A 28 2.78 38.95 -14.28
C ASN A 28 1.60 38.34 -15.01
N LYS A 29 1.56 38.61 -16.31
CA LYS A 29 0.71 37.98 -17.31
C LYS A 29 1.04 36.48 -17.27
N TRP A 30 0.16 35.70 -16.64
CA TRP A 30 0.20 34.24 -16.72
C TRP A 30 -0.06 33.85 -18.17
N LEU A 31 1.02 33.69 -18.93
CA LEU A 31 0.95 33.13 -20.27
C LEU A 31 0.79 31.62 -20.11
N SER A 32 -0.44 31.16 -20.32
CA SER A 32 -0.80 29.75 -20.38
C SER A 32 -0.15 29.11 -21.61
N THR A 33 1.07 28.62 -21.47
CA THR A 33 1.62 27.64 -22.40
C THR A 33 1.00 26.30 -22.07
N ASN A 34 -0.03 25.92 -22.84
CA ASN A 34 -0.45 24.53 -22.97
C ASN A 34 0.65 23.77 -23.70
N GLU A 35 1.74 23.46 -22.98
CA GLU A 35 2.67 22.43 -23.41
C GLU A 35 1.94 21.09 -23.28
N PRO A 36 1.79 20.29 -24.35
CA PRO A 36 1.37 18.91 -24.19
C PRO A 36 2.45 18.24 -23.34
N LYS A 37 2.11 17.91 -22.09
CA LYS A 37 2.95 17.08 -21.24
C LYS A 37 3.23 15.80 -22.03
N ARG A 38 4.44 15.65 -22.56
CA ARG A 38 4.89 14.43 -23.23
C ARG A 38 4.55 13.28 -22.30
N GLU A 39 3.55 12.49 -22.69
CA GLU A 39 3.35 11.16 -22.15
C GLU A 39 4.64 10.41 -22.44
N LYS A 40 5.47 10.27 -21.40
CA LYS A 40 6.60 9.36 -21.46
C LYS A 40 5.96 8.00 -21.69
N GLU A 41 6.13 7.45 -22.89
CA GLU A 41 5.86 6.05 -23.19
C GLU A 41 6.53 5.22 -22.10
N LYS A 42 5.74 4.81 -21.10
CA LYS A 42 6.22 3.95 -20.03
C LYS A 42 6.51 2.63 -20.71
N ILE A 43 7.80 2.28 -20.80
CA ILE A 43 8.23 0.93 -21.11
C ILE A 43 7.44 0.00 -20.19
N ALA A 44 6.70 -0.93 -20.77
CA ALA A 44 5.94 -1.92 -20.02
C ALA A 44 6.92 -2.66 -19.11
N GLU A 45 6.81 -2.44 -17.80
CA GLU A 45 7.57 -3.20 -16.83
C GLU A 45 6.97 -4.61 -16.80
N VAL A 46 7.81 -5.64 -16.77
CA VAL A 46 7.31 -7.01 -16.60
C VAL A 46 7.35 -7.32 -15.11
N PHE A 47 6.19 -7.60 -14.53
CA PHE A 47 6.08 -8.07 -13.15
C PHE A 47 6.14 -9.60 -13.11
N GLU A 48 7.03 -10.16 -12.30
CA GLU A 48 7.14 -11.61 -12.13
C GLU A 48 6.74 -12.02 -10.71
N LEU A 49 5.88 -13.03 -10.59
CA LEU A 49 5.46 -13.61 -9.32
C LEU A 49 5.11 -15.09 -9.47
N ASP A 50 5.58 -15.93 -8.55
CA ASP A 50 5.34 -17.38 -8.54
C ASP A 50 5.67 -18.06 -9.90
N GLY A 51 6.73 -17.59 -10.58
CA GLY A 51 7.18 -18.11 -11.89
C GLY A 51 6.33 -17.66 -13.09
N ARG A 52 5.38 -16.75 -12.89
CA ARG A 52 4.53 -16.17 -13.94
C ARG A 52 4.91 -14.73 -14.20
N LYS A 53 4.91 -14.34 -15.47
CA LYS A 53 5.19 -12.98 -15.93
C LYS A 53 3.89 -12.28 -16.31
N PHE A 54 3.75 -11.04 -15.88
CA PHE A 54 2.59 -10.18 -16.07
C PHE A 54 3.06 -8.87 -16.69
N GLU A 55 2.40 -8.46 -17.76
CA GLU A 55 2.62 -7.15 -18.36
C GLU A 55 1.93 -6.09 -17.50
N THR A 56 2.66 -5.04 -17.11
CA THR A 56 2.05 -3.95 -16.36
C THR A 56 1.20 -3.08 -17.27
N ASP A 57 -0.02 -2.77 -16.83
CA ASP A 57 -0.96 -1.90 -17.51
C ASP A 57 -1.15 -0.57 -16.75
N GLY A 58 -2.18 0.21 -17.14
CA GLY A 58 -2.52 1.46 -16.46
C GLY A 58 -3.08 1.28 -15.04
N LEU A 59 -3.51 0.07 -14.67
CA LEU A 59 -4.07 -0.25 -13.35
C LEU A 59 -3.02 -0.82 -12.39
N TYR A 60 -1.83 -1.14 -12.88
CA TYR A 60 -0.74 -1.66 -12.06
C TYR A 60 -0.33 -0.68 -10.95
N ASN A 61 -0.55 -1.09 -9.71
CA ASN A 61 -0.33 -0.26 -8.51
C ASN A 61 0.52 -0.94 -7.41
N VAL A 62 1.22 -2.03 -7.74
CA VAL A 62 2.00 -2.79 -6.75
C VAL A 62 3.32 -2.08 -6.43
N SER A 63 3.48 -1.63 -5.19
CA SER A 63 4.70 -0.93 -4.75
C SER A 63 5.88 -1.88 -4.49
N PRO A 64 7.14 -1.38 -4.57
CA PRO A 64 8.32 -2.17 -4.19
C PRO A 64 8.27 -2.69 -2.76
N ALA A 65 7.64 -1.94 -1.84
CA ALA A 65 7.48 -2.37 -0.45
C ALA A 65 6.56 -3.60 -0.33
N VAL A 66 5.45 -3.62 -1.07
CA VAL A 66 4.53 -4.77 -1.13
C VAL A 66 5.21 -5.95 -1.80
N ARG A 67 5.94 -5.73 -2.91
CA ARG A 67 6.70 -6.79 -3.59
C ARG A 67 7.61 -7.58 -2.64
N ARG A 68 8.36 -6.89 -1.77
CA ARG A 68 9.24 -7.54 -0.77
C ARG A 68 8.50 -8.43 0.22
N LEU A 69 7.21 -8.20 0.45
CA LEU A 69 6.40 -8.99 1.37
C LEU A 69 5.81 -10.24 0.71
N LEU A 70 5.73 -10.27 -0.63
CA LEU A 70 5.13 -11.38 -1.36
C LEU A 70 5.91 -12.69 -1.19
N ASP A 71 7.20 -12.65 -0.89
CA ASP A 71 7.99 -13.88 -0.68
C ASP A 71 7.72 -14.53 0.68
N ARG A 72 7.14 -13.79 1.64
CA ARG A 72 6.91 -14.30 3.00
C ARG A 72 5.71 -15.24 3.04
N ARG A 73 5.87 -16.37 3.75
CA ARG A 73 4.82 -17.39 3.93
C ARG A 73 4.50 -17.57 5.43
N ILE A 74 4.16 -16.47 6.10
CA ILE A 74 3.96 -16.40 7.55
C ILE A 74 2.90 -17.37 8.11
N LEU A 75 1.91 -17.77 7.30
CA LEU A 75 0.91 -18.77 7.68
C LEU A 75 1.43 -20.22 7.64
N LYS A 76 2.62 -20.43 7.06
CA LYS A 76 3.32 -21.73 6.96
C LYS A 76 4.57 -21.80 7.85
N GLU A 77 5.08 -20.65 8.29
CA GLU A 77 6.20 -20.58 9.24
C GLU A 77 5.81 -21.19 10.59
N ASP A 78 6.57 -22.18 11.05
CA ASP A 78 6.38 -22.79 12.37
C ASP A 78 6.72 -21.79 13.49
N GLY A 79 5.93 -21.84 14.58
CA GLY A 79 6.07 -20.90 15.70
C GLY A 79 5.53 -19.49 15.42
N ASN A 80 5.15 -19.17 14.18
CA ASN A 80 4.51 -17.89 13.87
C ASN A 80 3.10 -17.83 14.52
N PRO A 81 2.73 -16.74 15.22
CA PRO A 81 1.42 -16.61 15.86
C PRO A 81 0.24 -16.84 14.91
N LEU A 82 0.36 -16.43 13.65
CA LEU A 82 -0.70 -16.61 12.65
C LEU A 82 -0.84 -18.08 12.21
N ASN A 83 0.27 -18.81 12.09
CA ASN A 83 0.24 -20.25 11.85
C ASN A 83 -0.41 -20.99 13.02
N LEU A 84 -0.03 -20.65 14.26
CA LEU A 84 -0.60 -21.25 15.46
C LEU A 84 -2.12 -20.99 15.55
N LEU A 85 -2.57 -19.78 15.24
CA LEU A 85 -3.99 -19.44 15.19
C LEU A 85 -4.74 -20.26 14.12
N LYS A 86 -4.20 -20.32 12.90
CA LYS A 86 -4.74 -21.15 11.81
C LYS A 86 -4.92 -22.60 12.27
N ARG A 87 -3.90 -23.20 12.86
CA ARG A 87 -3.94 -24.58 13.37
C ARG A 87 -5.05 -24.78 14.41
N ARG A 88 -5.20 -23.85 15.35
CA ARG A 88 -6.28 -23.92 16.36
C ARG A 88 -7.67 -23.87 15.73
N ILE A 89 -7.87 -23.06 14.69
CA ILE A 89 -9.15 -22.98 13.96
C ILE A 89 -9.40 -24.30 13.23
N THR A 90 -8.40 -24.82 12.51
CA THR A 90 -8.47 -26.11 11.82
C THR A 90 -8.82 -27.25 12.78
N ASP A 91 -8.14 -27.34 13.92
CA ASP A 91 -8.40 -28.36 14.94
C ASP A 91 -9.81 -28.24 15.50
N TYR A 92 -10.27 -27.02 15.79
CA TYR A 92 -11.62 -26.76 16.27
C TYR A 92 -12.68 -27.22 15.27
N VAL A 93 -12.55 -26.85 14.00
CA VAL A 93 -13.50 -27.26 12.94
C VAL A 93 -13.54 -28.78 12.81
N HIS A 94 -12.37 -29.43 12.79
CA HIS A 94 -12.32 -30.89 12.69
C HIS A 94 -12.86 -31.60 13.93
N GLN A 95 -12.73 -31.03 15.13
CA GLN A 95 -13.25 -31.63 16.35
C GLN A 95 -14.76 -31.40 16.52
N THR A 96 -15.24 -30.17 16.31
CA THR A 96 -16.64 -29.79 16.57
C THR A 96 -17.62 -30.42 15.58
N TYR A 97 -17.23 -30.60 14.32
CA TYR A 97 -18.13 -31.13 13.28
C TYR A 97 -17.98 -32.64 13.02
N ARG A 98 -17.24 -33.35 13.87
CA ARG A 98 -17.20 -34.82 13.89
C ARG A 98 -18.50 -35.39 14.45
N LYS A 99 -19.43 -35.72 13.55
CA LYS A 99 -20.65 -36.50 13.83
C LYS A 99 -20.39 -38.01 13.66
N ALA A 100 -20.97 -38.81 14.55
CA ALA A 100 -20.91 -40.26 14.48
C ALA A 100 -21.54 -40.81 13.18
N GLY A 101 -20.85 -41.78 12.57
CA GLY A 101 -21.26 -42.53 11.37
C GLY A 101 -21.33 -41.67 10.11
N ASN A 102 -20.25 -41.60 9.31
CA ASN A 102 -20.10 -41.03 7.95
C ASN A 102 -20.89 -39.75 7.54
N ARG A 103 -21.51 -39.05 8.48
CA ARG A 103 -22.35 -37.87 8.30
C ARG A 103 -21.60 -36.57 8.61
N SER A 104 -20.32 -36.68 8.94
CA SER A 104 -19.46 -35.54 9.17
C SER A 104 -19.09 -34.91 7.83
N PRO A 105 -19.27 -33.60 7.63
CA PRO A 105 -18.67 -32.93 6.49
C PRO A 105 -17.15 -33.05 6.58
N LEU A 106 -16.53 -33.54 5.51
CA LEU A 106 -15.07 -33.55 5.40
C LEU A 106 -14.62 -32.17 4.94
N PHE A 107 -13.93 -31.45 5.81
CA PHE A 107 -13.31 -30.19 5.45
C PHE A 107 -11.92 -30.46 4.87
N THR A 108 -11.68 -29.99 3.66
CA THR A 108 -10.34 -29.97 3.07
C THR A 108 -9.66 -28.67 3.45
N ILE A 109 -8.39 -28.74 3.83
CA ILE A 109 -7.58 -27.56 4.13
C ILE A 109 -6.85 -27.15 2.84
N CYS A 110 -7.19 -25.97 2.30
CA CYS A 110 -6.55 -25.43 1.11
C CYS A 110 -5.54 -24.34 1.48
N GLU A 111 -4.24 -24.67 1.58
CA GLU A 111 -3.18 -23.72 1.96
C GLU A 111 -2.27 -23.27 0.80
N SER A 112 -2.42 -23.87 -0.37
CA SER A 112 -1.54 -23.65 -1.54
C SER A 112 -2.26 -22.97 -2.70
N GLU A 113 -3.32 -22.23 -2.41
CA GLU A 113 -4.05 -21.47 -3.43
C GLU A 113 -3.16 -20.39 -4.07
N PRO A 114 -3.36 -20.12 -5.37
CA PRO A 114 -2.61 -19.08 -6.07
C PRO A 114 -2.97 -17.71 -5.49
N ARG A 115 -1.95 -16.87 -5.28
CA ARG A 115 -2.15 -15.51 -4.77
C ARG A 115 -2.59 -14.53 -5.84
N VAL A 116 -2.24 -14.82 -7.09
CA VAL A 116 -2.69 -14.04 -8.23
C VAL A 116 -4.05 -14.57 -8.65
N VAL A 117 -5.04 -13.69 -8.57
CA VAL A 117 -6.43 -13.95 -8.94
C VAL A 117 -6.87 -12.99 -10.02
N THR A 118 -7.81 -13.41 -10.86
CA THR A 118 -8.45 -12.52 -11.84
C THR A 118 -9.49 -11.64 -11.16
N THR A 119 -9.85 -10.52 -11.80
CA THR A 119 -10.98 -9.68 -11.37
C THR A 119 -12.28 -10.48 -11.28
N PHE A 120 -12.48 -11.45 -12.17
CA PHE A 120 -13.61 -12.36 -12.11
C PHE A 120 -13.60 -13.22 -10.85
N GLN A 121 -12.48 -13.85 -10.52
CA GLN A 121 -12.36 -14.68 -9.32
C GLN A 121 -12.57 -13.86 -8.05
N ASN A 122 -11.99 -12.66 -7.97
CA ASN A 122 -12.06 -11.84 -6.76
C ASN A 122 -13.41 -11.11 -6.58
N PHE A 123 -14.11 -10.78 -7.66
CA PHE A 123 -15.31 -9.93 -7.61
C PHE A 123 -16.52 -10.53 -8.33
N ASP A 124 -16.42 -10.81 -9.63
CA ASP A 124 -17.59 -11.22 -10.44
C ASP A 124 -18.20 -12.55 -9.97
N SER A 125 -17.36 -13.50 -9.58
CA SER A 125 -17.79 -14.81 -9.06
C SER A 125 -18.56 -14.70 -7.74
N LEU A 126 -18.35 -13.60 -7.02
CA LEU A 126 -19.03 -13.26 -5.76
C LEU A 126 -20.23 -12.33 -5.98
N LEU A 127 -20.65 -12.13 -7.24
CA LEU A 127 -21.75 -11.24 -7.63
C LEU A 127 -21.51 -9.77 -7.21
N THR A 128 -20.25 -9.36 -7.08
CA THR A 128 -19.90 -7.98 -6.74
C THR A 128 -20.15 -7.07 -7.95
N PRO A 129 -20.94 -5.98 -7.83
CA PRO A 129 -21.18 -5.07 -8.94
C PRO A 129 -19.90 -4.46 -9.51
N ASN A 130 -19.92 -4.06 -10.78
CA ASN A 130 -18.78 -3.41 -11.44
C ASN A 130 -18.45 -2.02 -10.85
N ASP A 131 -19.45 -1.33 -10.32
CA ASP A 131 -19.29 0.00 -9.71
C ASP A 131 -19.17 -0.07 -8.17
N HIS A 132 -18.84 -1.25 -7.63
CA HIS A 132 -18.71 -1.42 -6.19
C HIS A 132 -17.37 -0.88 -5.68
N VAL A 133 -17.39 -0.10 -4.61
CA VAL A 133 -16.22 0.59 -4.01
C VAL A 133 -15.07 -0.34 -3.56
N SER A 134 -15.30 -1.65 -3.50
CA SER A 134 -14.26 -2.62 -3.16
C SER A 134 -13.36 -3.00 -4.34
N ARG A 135 -13.77 -2.68 -5.57
CA ARG A 135 -12.95 -2.84 -6.78
C ARG A 135 -11.92 -1.73 -6.88
#